data_AF-A0A535HF65-F1
#
_entry.id   AF-A0A535HF65-F1
#
_cell.length_a   1.000
_cell.length_b   1.000
_cell.length_c   1.000
_cell.angle_alpha   90.00
_cell.angle_beta   90.00
_cell.angle_gamma   90.00
#
_symmetry.space_group_name_H-M   'P 1'
#
loop_
_entity.id
_entity.type
_entity.pdbx_description
1 polymer ?
#
loop_
_entity_poly.entity_id
_entity_poly.type
_entity_poly.pdbx_seq_one_letter_code
_entity_poly.pdbx_strand_id
1 'polypeptide(L)'
;MIRFVLTIPLTVALVLFAATPGTATTTTTQTFKDVTMTFVAPTPCVEGLATITTTSNGVFHETDLDNGTMHGTFTQTGTFSLVPLDPTAQSISGHFTIWGGFNANADNFETTFTFNLSGHYADGTPFGAHAVDHINTSASGMLNLFSKLHC
;
A
#
# COMPACT_ATOMS: atom_id res chain seq x y z
N MET A 1 -11.52 4.76 -18.10
CA MET A 1 -10.15 4.99 -17.62
C MET A 1 -9.97 4.33 -16.24
N ILE A 2 -10.24 3.01 -16.17
CA ILE A 2 -10.36 2.21 -14.94
C ILE A 2 -9.23 1.16 -14.95
N ARG A 3 -7.96 1.59 -14.91
CA ARG A 3 -6.82 0.66 -15.03
C ARG A 3 -5.65 0.89 -14.07
N PHE A 4 -5.62 2.01 -13.34
CA PHE A 4 -4.45 2.38 -12.53
C PHE A 4 -4.54 2.04 -11.04
N VAL A 5 -5.73 1.72 -10.54
CA VAL A 5 -6.00 1.60 -9.10
C VAL A 5 -5.70 0.21 -8.55
N LEU A 6 -5.70 -0.84 -9.38
CA LEU A 6 -5.77 -2.22 -8.88
C LEU A 6 -4.40 -2.87 -8.58
N THR A 7 -3.30 -2.14 -8.68
CA THR A 7 -1.99 -2.80 -8.89
C THR A 7 -0.78 -2.02 -8.38
N ILE A 8 -0.92 -1.12 -7.43
CA ILE A 8 0.14 -1.11 -6.42
C ILE A 8 -0.25 -2.31 -5.56
N PRO A 9 0.46 -3.45 -5.61
CA PRO A 9 0.22 -4.43 -4.58
C PRO A 9 0.61 -3.70 -3.30
N LEU A 10 -0.41 -3.28 -2.57
CA LEU A 10 -0.32 -3.10 -1.15
C LEU A 10 -0.11 -4.52 -0.61
N THR A 11 1.08 -5.07 -0.86
CA THR A 11 1.70 -6.04 0.03
C THR A 11 2.13 -5.26 1.26
N VAL A 12 1.16 -4.71 1.98
CA VAL A 12 1.12 -4.98 3.41
C VAL A 12 1.26 -6.50 3.43
N ALA A 13 2.38 -7.01 3.95
CA ALA A 13 2.50 -8.42 4.22
C ALA A 13 1.17 -8.81 4.84
N LEU A 14 0.34 -9.56 4.10
CA LEU A 14 -0.97 -9.98 4.58
C LEU A 14 -0.63 -11.02 5.64
N VAL A 15 -0.26 -10.52 6.81
CA VAL A 15 -0.24 -11.32 8.01
C VAL A 15 -1.71 -11.62 8.20
N LEU A 16 -2.07 -12.85 7.89
CA LEU A 16 -3.38 -13.39 8.17
C LEU A 16 -3.58 -13.29 9.68
N PHE A 17 -4.14 -12.18 10.13
CA PHE A 17 -4.70 -12.08 11.46
C PHE A 17 -6.00 -12.86 11.42
N ALA A 18 -5.92 -14.11 11.91
CA ALA A 18 -7.12 -14.81 12.30
C ALA A 18 -7.72 -14.00 13.46
N ALA A 19 -8.74 -13.19 13.15
CA ALA A 19 -9.56 -12.55 14.16
C ALA A 19 -10.23 -13.64 14.98
N THR A 20 -9.61 -14.05 16.07
CA THR A 20 -10.29 -14.84 17.08
C THR A 20 -11.12 -13.87 17.90
N PRO A 21 -12.46 -13.98 17.94
CA PRO A 21 -13.28 -13.12 18.78
C PRO A 21 -12.86 -13.32 20.24
N GLY A 22 -12.09 -12.37 20.77
CA GLY A 22 -11.70 -12.30 22.16
C GLY A 22 -12.75 -11.52 22.95
N THR A 23 -12.97 -11.88 24.21
CA THR A 23 -13.88 -11.16 25.12
C THR A 23 -13.26 -9.87 25.68
N ALA A 24 -12.17 -9.38 25.11
CA ALA A 24 -11.40 -8.25 25.59
C ALA A 24 -10.73 -7.53 24.41
N THR A 25 -10.59 -6.20 24.55
CA THR A 25 -9.82 -5.40 23.61
C THR A 25 -8.36 -5.83 23.61
N THR A 26 -7.80 -6.12 22.44
CA THR A 26 -6.40 -6.49 22.27
C THR A 26 -5.70 -5.57 21.28
N THR A 27 -4.54 -5.06 21.66
CA THR A 27 -3.67 -4.29 20.75
C THR A 27 -2.43 -5.11 20.42
N THR A 28 -2.21 -5.33 19.13
CA THR A 28 -1.04 -6.02 18.58
C THR A 28 -0.19 -5.02 17.81
N THR A 29 1.13 -5.10 18.00
CA THR A 29 2.10 -4.37 17.18
C THR A 29 3.00 -5.36 16.47
N GLN A 30 3.11 -5.22 15.16
CA GLN A 30 4.01 -5.99 14.33
C GLN A 30 5.02 -5.08 13.67
N THR A 31 6.25 -5.58 13.54
CA THR A 31 7.30 -4.91 12.81
C THR A 31 7.97 -5.90 11.89
N PHE A 32 8.36 -5.44 10.71
CA PHE A 32 9.23 -6.18 9.82
C PHE A 32 10.40 -5.29 9.41
N LYS A 33 11.54 -5.93 9.14
CA LYS A 33 12.76 -5.25 8.74
C LYS A 33 13.37 -5.89 7.52
N ASP A 34 13.90 -5.03 6.66
CA ASP A 34 14.66 -5.40 5.47
C ASP A 34 13.97 -6.47 4.60
N VAL A 35 12.65 -6.37 4.48
CA VAL A 35 11.86 -7.30 3.67
C VAL A 35 11.94 -6.85 2.22
N THR A 36 12.45 -7.76 1.37
CA THR A 36 12.47 -7.58 -0.08
C THR A 36 11.32 -8.31 -0.75
N MET A 37 10.63 -7.64 -1.66
CA MET A 37 9.60 -8.21 -2.51
C MET A 37 9.83 -7.79 -3.96
N THR A 38 9.48 -8.69 -4.87
CA THR A 38 9.52 -8.43 -6.31
C THR A 38 8.22 -8.88 -6.93
N PHE A 39 7.62 -8.02 -7.74
CA PHE A 39 6.34 -8.26 -8.41
C PHE A 39 6.25 -7.47 -9.71
N VAL A 40 5.27 -7.80 -10.55
CA VAL A 40 4.98 -7.05 -11.78
C VAL A 40 3.73 -6.22 -11.58
N ALA A 41 3.80 -4.93 -11.88
CA ALA A 41 2.72 -3.99 -11.69
C ALA A 41 2.79 -2.79 -12.67
N PRO A 42 1.67 -2.17 -13.03
CA PRO A 42 1.59 -0.80 -13.52
C PRO A 42 2.31 0.17 -12.59
N THR A 43 2.95 1.15 -13.19
CA THR A 43 3.75 2.13 -12.49
C THR A 43 3.03 3.47 -12.42
N PRO A 44 3.05 4.17 -11.27
CA PRO A 44 2.49 5.52 -11.20
C PRO A 44 3.23 6.43 -12.18
N CYS A 45 2.50 7.31 -12.85
CA CYS A 45 3.07 8.38 -13.69
C CYS A 45 3.86 7.92 -14.94
N VAL A 46 3.93 6.62 -15.21
CA VAL A 46 4.64 6.04 -16.34
C VAL A 46 3.72 5.02 -17.01
N GLU A 47 3.71 4.99 -18.34
CA GLU A 47 2.89 4.01 -19.06
C GLU A 47 3.53 2.62 -19.04
N GLY A 48 2.68 1.59 -18.98
CA GLY A 48 3.10 0.19 -19.06
C GLY A 48 3.23 -0.51 -17.71
N LEU A 49 3.77 -1.73 -17.77
CA LEU A 49 4.08 -2.56 -16.60
C LEU A 49 5.58 -2.51 -16.33
N ALA A 50 5.96 -2.67 -15.08
CA ALA A 50 7.34 -2.85 -14.67
C ALA A 50 7.48 -4.02 -13.72
N THR A 51 8.68 -4.61 -13.70
CA THR A 51 9.14 -5.38 -12.56
C THR A 51 9.55 -4.39 -11.48
N ILE A 52 8.87 -4.45 -10.33
CA ILE A 52 9.11 -3.59 -9.18
C ILE A 52 9.73 -4.44 -8.10
N THR A 53 10.88 -4.01 -7.59
CA THR A 53 11.54 -4.58 -6.43
C THR A 53 11.57 -3.54 -5.32
N THR A 54 11.08 -3.89 -4.14
CA THR A 54 11.11 -3.03 -2.96
C THR A 54 11.88 -3.70 -1.84
N THR A 55 12.68 -2.93 -1.09
CA THR A 55 13.23 -3.38 0.20
C THR A 55 12.77 -2.39 1.26
N SER A 56 12.12 -2.87 2.32
CA SER A 56 11.44 -1.96 3.25
C SER A 56 11.39 -2.46 4.68
N ASN A 57 11.15 -1.48 5.56
CA ASN A 57 10.83 -1.66 6.96
C ASN A 57 9.39 -1.18 7.18
N GLY A 58 8.70 -1.78 8.13
CA GLY A 58 7.35 -1.35 8.46
C GLY A 58 6.94 -1.66 9.89
N VAL A 59 5.97 -0.89 10.35
CA VAL A 59 5.26 -1.10 11.60
C VAL A 59 3.77 -1.09 11.33
N PHE A 60 3.07 -2.02 11.95
CA PHE A 60 1.63 -2.15 11.91
C PHE A 60 1.10 -2.26 13.34
N HIS A 61 0.12 -1.42 13.67
CA HIS A 61 -0.61 -1.48 14.92
C HIS A 61 -2.05 -1.85 14.62
N GLU A 62 -2.55 -2.87 15.29
CA GLU A 62 -3.94 -3.31 15.19
C GLU A 62 -4.55 -3.35 16.58
N THR A 63 -5.78 -2.88 16.70
CA THR A 63 -6.59 -3.02 17.91
C THR A 63 -7.90 -3.68 17.55
N ASP A 64 -8.09 -4.89 18.05
CA ASP A 64 -9.36 -5.61 18.03
C ASP A 64 -10.14 -5.21 19.28
N LEU A 65 -11.37 -4.74 19.09
CA LEU A 65 -12.28 -4.36 20.16
C LEU A 65 -13.20 -5.54 20.51
N ASP A 66 -13.65 -5.59 21.75
CA ASP A 66 -14.53 -6.65 22.28
C ASP A 66 -15.89 -6.75 21.56
N ASN A 67 -16.31 -5.69 20.88
CA ASN A 67 -17.51 -5.63 20.06
C ASN A 67 -17.31 -6.16 18.62
N GLY A 68 -16.14 -6.71 18.29
CA GLY A 68 -15.83 -7.23 16.96
C GLY A 68 -15.46 -6.16 15.92
N THR A 69 -15.20 -4.92 16.34
CA THR A 69 -14.64 -3.88 15.48
C THR A 69 -13.11 -3.85 15.57
N MET A 70 -12.46 -3.36 14.51
CA MET A 70 -11.00 -3.34 14.38
C MET A 70 -10.53 -1.96 13.95
N HIS A 71 -9.38 -1.54 14.47
CA HIS A 71 -8.69 -0.34 14.05
C HIS A 71 -7.23 -0.65 13.77
N GLY A 72 -6.75 -0.29 12.58
CA GLY A 72 -5.39 -0.52 12.14
C GLY A 72 -4.68 0.78 11.74
N THR A 73 -3.39 0.88 12.02
CA THR A 73 -2.49 1.90 11.43
C THR A 73 -1.22 1.24 10.94
N PHE A 74 -0.67 1.74 9.83
CA PHE A 74 0.58 1.25 9.27
C PHE A 74 1.48 2.39 8.81
N THR A 75 2.78 2.17 8.94
CA THR A 75 3.81 2.94 8.25
C THR A 75 4.78 1.97 7.62
N GLN A 76 5.10 2.18 6.35
CA GLN A 76 6.11 1.44 5.62
C GLN A 76 7.01 2.43 4.89
N THR A 77 8.32 2.22 4.97
CA THR A 77 9.29 3.03 4.22
C THR A 77 10.40 2.14 3.70
N GLY A 78 10.93 2.50 2.53
CA GLY A 78 11.94 1.67 1.90
C GLY A 78 12.50 2.26 0.62
N THR A 79 13.19 1.41 -0.11
CA THR A 79 13.66 1.69 -1.47
C THR A 79 12.81 0.94 -2.48
N PHE A 80 12.76 1.47 -3.69
CA PHE A 80 12.19 0.79 -4.84
C PHE A 80 13.15 0.84 -6.02
N SER A 81 13.07 -0.18 -6.86
CA SER A 81 13.61 -0.22 -8.22
C SER A 81 12.49 -0.66 -9.15
N LEU A 82 12.30 0.08 -10.23
CA LEU A 82 11.28 -0.11 -11.24
C LEU A 82 12.01 -0.31 -12.56
N VAL A 83 11.88 -1.50 -13.12
CA VAL A 83 12.42 -1.86 -14.44
C VAL A 83 11.25 -2.10 -15.37
N PRO A 84 10.95 -1.16 -16.30
CA PRO A 84 9.87 -1.33 -17.26
C PRO A 84 9.99 -2.62 -18.06
N LEU A 85 8.87 -3.25 -18.39
CA LEU A 85 8.85 -4.40 -19.30
C LEU A 85 9.03 -3.97 -20.76
N ASP A 86 8.75 -2.71 -21.08
CA ASP A 86 9.16 -2.10 -22.35
C ASP A 86 10.67 -1.79 -22.30
N PRO A 87 11.51 -2.44 -23.12
CA PRO A 87 12.95 -2.25 -23.09
C PRO A 87 13.40 -0.86 -23.59
N THR A 88 12.51 -0.08 -24.18
CA THR A 88 12.80 1.30 -24.62
C THR A 88 12.55 2.34 -23.52
N ALA A 89 11.81 1.97 -22.47
CA ALA A 89 11.54 2.84 -21.34
C ALA A 89 12.69 2.79 -20.30
N GLN A 90 12.92 3.91 -19.62
CA GLN A 90 13.98 4.03 -18.63
C GLN A 90 13.58 3.46 -17.28
N SER A 91 14.53 2.80 -16.61
CA SER A 91 14.37 2.37 -15.21
C SER A 91 14.34 3.56 -14.26
N ILE A 92 13.64 3.39 -13.13
CA ILE A 92 13.52 4.38 -12.06
C ILE A 92 13.90 3.72 -10.74
N SER A 93 14.61 4.43 -9.88
CA SER A 93 14.88 3.96 -8.52
C SER A 93 14.82 5.09 -7.51
N GLY A 94 14.51 4.76 -6.26
CA GLY A 94 14.39 5.75 -5.21
C GLY A 94 13.85 5.19 -3.91
N HIS A 95 13.18 6.07 -3.16
CA HIS A 95 12.57 5.79 -1.87
C HIS A 95 11.06 5.93 -1.92
N PHE A 96 10.40 5.18 -1.06
CA PHE A 96 8.97 5.28 -0.88
C PHE A 96 8.56 5.33 0.59
N THR A 97 7.40 5.92 0.82
CA THR A 97 6.71 5.87 2.11
C THR A 97 5.22 5.62 1.88
N ILE A 98 4.67 4.68 2.63
CA ILE A 98 3.23 4.44 2.75
C ILE A 98 2.84 4.70 4.20
N TRP A 99 1.80 5.48 4.41
CA TRP A 99 1.25 5.73 5.73
C TRP A 99 -0.27 5.80 5.68
N GLY A 100 -0.93 5.08 6.57
CA GLY A 100 -2.38 5.10 6.63
C GLY A 100 -2.93 4.25 7.76
N GLY A 101 -4.22 3.94 7.62
CA GLY A 101 -4.93 3.10 8.56
C GLY A 101 -6.23 2.59 7.99
N PHE A 102 -6.91 1.78 8.78
CA PHE A 102 -8.21 1.24 8.45
C PHE A 102 -9.09 1.09 9.68
N ASN A 103 -10.38 1.01 9.44
CA ASN A 103 -11.38 0.57 10.40
C ASN A 103 -12.18 -0.56 9.76
N ALA A 104 -12.50 -1.56 10.54
CA ALA A 104 -13.34 -2.67 10.09
C ALA A 104 -14.35 -3.07 11.16
N ASN A 105 -15.44 -3.66 10.72
CA ASN A 105 -16.37 -4.42 11.53
C ASN A 105 -16.93 -5.57 10.69
N ALA A 106 -17.86 -6.35 11.25
CA ALA A 106 -18.43 -7.51 10.56
C ALA A 106 -19.03 -7.20 9.18
N ASP A 107 -19.48 -5.96 8.95
CA ASP A 107 -20.24 -5.58 7.76
C ASP A 107 -19.53 -4.52 6.92
N ASN A 108 -18.53 -3.81 7.45
CA ASN A 108 -17.95 -2.64 6.80
C ASN A 108 -16.43 -2.62 6.93
N PHE A 109 -15.77 -2.07 5.91
CA PHE A 109 -14.34 -1.82 5.90
C PHE A 109 -14.09 -0.43 5.33
N GLU A 110 -13.16 0.30 5.91
CA GLU A 110 -12.68 1.59 5.40
C GLU A 110 -11.18 1.65 5.57
N THR A 111 -10.46 2.10 4.55
CA THR A 111 -9.05 2.45 4.67
C THR A 111 -8.76 3.76 3.97
N THR A 112 -7.87 4.54 4.56
CA THR A 112 -7.26 5.71 3.92
C THR A 112 -5.76 5.61 4.09
N PHE A 113 -5.02 5.82 3.02
CA PHE A 113 -3.57 5.87 3.08
C PHE A 113 -3.00 6.84 2.06
N THR A 114 -1.78 7.25 2.34
CA THR A 114 -0.96 8.07 1.47
C THR A 114 0.22 7.25 0.98
N PHE A 115 0.62 7.52 -0.25
CA PHE A 115 1.78 6.92 -0.87
C PHE A 115 2.65 8.01 -1.49
N ASN A 116 3.94 7.95 -1.22
CA ASN A 116 4.91 8.91 -1.72
C ASN A 116 6.09 8.16 -2.31
N LEU A 117 6.45 8.50 -3.55
CA LEU A 117 7.64 8.06 -4.26
C LEU A 117 8.52 9.27 -4.53
N SER A 118 9.82 9.12 -4.29
CA SER A 118 10.83 10.09 -4.70
C SER A 118 12.06 9.34 -5.21
N GLY A 119 12.50 9.65 -6.41
CA GLY A 119 13.56 8.92 -7.07
C GLY A 119 14.07 9.61 -8.33
N HIS A 120 14.81 8.87 -9.15
CA HIS A 120 15.37 9.35 -10.39
C HIS A 120 15.28 8.28 -11.47
N TYR A 121 15.13 8.73 -12.71
CA TYR A 121 15.39 7.92 -13.90
C TYR A 121 16.89 7.58 -14.00
N ALA A 122 17.22 6.60 -14.83
CA ALA A 122 18.61 6.19 -15.06
C ALA A 122 19.51 7.33 -15.58
N ASP A 123 18.96 8.29 -16.31
CA ASP A 123 19.67 9.49 -16.77
C ASP A 123 19.83 10.60 -15.71
N GLY A 124 19.31 10.38 -14.49
CA GLY A 124 19.36 11.33 -13.38
C GLY A 124 18.20 12.33 -13.34
N THR A 125 17.26 12.28 -14.28
CA THR A 125 16.04 13.11 -14.25
C THR A 125 15.24 12.77 -12.98
N PRO A 126 14.76 13.77 -12.20
CA PRO A 126 13.97 13.50 -11.00
C PRO A 126 12.62 12.88 -11.34
N PHE A 127 12.16 12.00 -10.46
CA PHE A 127 10.86 11.35 -10.50
C PHE A 127 10.17 11.48 -9.14
N GLY A 128 8.90 11.86 -9.16
CA GLY A 128 8.07 11.94 -7.97
C GLY A 128 6.65 11.50 -8.28
N ALA A 129 6.03 10.81 -7.32
CA ALA A 129 4.62 10.46 -7.41
C ALA A 129 4.00 10.47 -6.00
N HIS A 130 2.85 11.11 -5.86
CA HIS A 130 2.14 11.27 -4.60
C HIS A 130 0.70 10.84 -4.78
N ALA A 131 0.23 9.90 -3.96
CA ALA A 131 -1.15 9.45 -3.99
C ALA A 131 -1.82 9.53 -2.62
N VAL A 132 -3.12 9.81 -2.64
CA VAL A 132 -4.03 9.56 -1.54
C VAL A 132 -5.11 8.62 -2.04
N ASP A 133 -5.27 7.50 -1.35
CA ASP A 133 -6.27 6.48 -1.63
C ASP A 133 -7.22 6.36 -0.45
N HIS A 134 -8.50 6.24 -0.76
CA HIS A 134 -9.56 5.94 0.20
C HIS A 134 -10.48 4.89 -0.40
N ILE A 135 -10.70 3.82 0.36
CA ILE A 135 -11.57 2.71 -0.02
C ILE A 135 -12.53 2.48 1.13
N ASN A 136 -13.82 2.37 0.83
CA ASN A 136 -14.78 1.83 1.79
C ASN A 136 -15.71 0.81 1.15
N THR A 137 -16.11 -0.17 1.93
CA THR A 137 -17.12 -1.17 1.59
C THR A 137 -18.20 -1.13 2.65
N SER A 138 -19.45 -0.99 2.23
CA SER A 138 -20.60 -1.00 3.14
C SER A 138 -21.15 -2.42 3.35
N ALA A 139 -22.03 -2.57 4.34
CA ALA A 139 -22.81 -3.79 4.60
C ALA A 139 -23.57 -4.33 3.37
N SER A 140 -23.96 -3.46 2.44
CA SER A 140 -24.64 -3.87 1.20
C SER A 140 -23.68 -4.34 0.10
N GLY A 141 -22.38 -4.41 0.39
CA GLY A 141 -21.32 -4.74 -0.57
C GLY A 141 -20.98 -3.59 -1.53
N MET A 142 -21.44 -2.36 -1.27
CA MET A 142 -21.11 -1.22 -2.11
C MET A 142 -19.68 -0.79 -1.86
N LEU A 143 -18.85 -0.86 -2.91
CA LEU A 143 -17.46 -0.39 -2.89
C LEU A 143 -17.41 1.06 -3.36
N ASN A 144 -16.94 1.96 -2.50
CA ASN A 144 -16.56 3.31 -2.89
C ASN A 144 -15.04 3.42 -2.92
N LEU A 145 -14.53 3.99 -3.99
CA LEU A 145 -13.11 4.20 -4.17
C LEU A 145 -12.83 5.63 -4.60
N PHE A 146 -11.90 6.25 -3.90
CA PHE A 146 -11.32 7.53 -4.25
C PHE A 146 -9.80 7.37 -4.33
N SER A 147 -9.22 7.85 -5.42
CA SER A 147 -7.78 7.86 -5.64
C SER A 147 -7.41 9.19 -6.26
N LYS A 148 -6.41 9.88 -5.69
CA LYS A 148 -5.83 11.08 -6.27
C LYS A 148 -4.32 10.90 -6.37
N LEU A 149 -3.84 10.71 -7.60
CA LEU A 149 -2.41 10.63 -7.94
C LEU A 149 -1.93 11.98 -8.51
N HIS A 150 -0.76 12.43 -8.08
CA HIS A 150 -0.03 13.57 -8.60
C HIS A 150 1.38 13.18 -8.99
N CYS A 151 1.76 13.63 -10.17
CA CYS A 151 3.10 13.67 -10.73
C CYS A 151 3.34 15.17 -10.99
#